data_AF-A0A7S8FIY2-F1
#
_entry.id   AF-A0A7S8FIY2-F1
#
_cell.length_a   1.000
_cell.length_b   1.000
_cell.length_c   1.000
_cell.angle_alpha   90.00
_cell.angle_beta   90.00
_cell.angle_gamma   90.00
#
_symmetry.space_group_name_H-M   'P 1'
#
loop_
_entity.id
_entity.type
_entity.pdbx_description
1 polymer ?
#
loop_
_entity_poly.entity_id
_entity_poly.type
_entity_poly.pdbx_seq_one_letter_code
_entity_poly.pdbx_strand_id
1 'polypeptide(L)'
;MIMHSIKSYLLTSSLNPVLKYSNADSDKFKIIKEIKGKAGIYRWINNINGKSYVGSSVDLSKRLYKYYSLAHIIVQSKRSLICKALIKYGYSNFSFEILEFCDKKDVLIREQYYLDLLRPEYNILKIAGSPLGYKHTEEAKAKMKGPKNYSLEHLSKLKEHITKLNAKHAIIIEVFDTEKDILTEYASIRLTARELNSNDRTIARYINSNKLFSGRYIINRKKID
;
A
#
# COMPACT_ATOMS: atom_id res chain seq x y z
N MET A 1 -15.25 -12.43 -37.04
CA MET A 1 -14.17 -12.10 -36.06
C MET A 1 -13.11 -11.15 -36.61
N ILE A 2 -12.77 -11.22 -37.91
CA ILE A 2 -11.70 -10.42 -38.54
C ILE A 2 -12.10 -8.93 -38.71
N MET A 3 -13.32 -8.61 -39.13
CA MET A 3 -13.75 -7.20 -39.32
C MET A 3 -13.79 -6.36 -38.03
N HIS A 4 -14.15 -6.95 -36.88
CA HIS A 4 -14.15 -6.25 -35.59
C HIS A 4 -12.71 -5.92 -35.13
N SER A 5 -11.76 -6.81 -35.41
CA SER A 5 -10.33 -6.60 -35.11
C SER A 5 -9.74 -5.47 -35.96
N ILE A 6 -10.04 -5.45 -37.27
CA ILE A 6 -9.57 -4.40 -38.19
C ILE A 6 -10.16 -3.03 -37.84
N LYS A 7 -11.46 -2.97 -37.49
CA LYS A 7 -12.12 -1.72 -37.09
C LYS A 7 -11.54 -1.18 -35.78
N SER A 8 -11.28 -2.04 -34.80
CA SER A 8 -10.58 -1.69 -33.55
C SER A 8 -9.17 -1.15 -33.84
N TYR A 9 -8.40 -1.82 -34.70
CA TYR A 9 -7.03 -1.43 -35.04
C TYR A 9 -6.96 -0.06 -35.76
N LEU A 10 -7.87 0.20 -36.71
CA LEU A 10 -7.97 1.49 -37.40
C LEU A 10 -8.41 2.63 -36.46
N LEU A 11 -9.27 2.32 -35.48
CA LEU A 11 -9.73 3.30 -34.47
C LEU A 11 -8.64 3.59 -33.41
N THR A 12 -7.83 2.60 -33.04
CA THR A 12 -6.68 2.83 -32.15
C THR A 12 -5.56 3.61 -32.84
N SER A 13 -5.43 3.49 -34.16
CA SER A 13 -4.43 4.20 -34.96
C SER A 13 -4.74 5.70 -35.16
N SER A 14 -6.00 6.10 -34.91
CA SER A 14 -6.46 7.50 -34.95
C SER A 14 -6.59 8.13 -33.56
N LEU A 15 -6.18 7.41 -32.51
CA LEU A 15 -6.20 7.93 -31.15
C LEU A 15 -5.05 8.92 -30.96
N ASN A 16 -5.38 10.21 -30.89
CA ASN A 16 -4.41 11.28 -30.61
C ASN A 16 -4.44 11.62 -29.11
N PRO A 17 -3.52 11.07 -28.29
CA PRO A 17 -3.42 11.47 -26.89
C PRO A 17 -3.06 12.95 -26.79
N VAL A 18 -3.61 13.63 -25.79
CA VAL A 18 -3.30 15.04 -25.50
C VAL A 18 -1.83 15.21 -25.16
N LEU A 19 -1.26 14.26 -24.41
CA LEU A 19 0.17 14.24 -24.07
C LEU A 19 0.70 12.81 -24.20
N LYS A 20 1.93 12.68 -24.69
CA LYS A 20 2.62 11.39 -24.85
C LYS A 20 4.06 11.48 -24.39
N TYR A 21 4.46 10.50 -23.59
CA TYR A 21 5.81 10.35 -23.05
C TYR A 21 6.27 8.93 -23.35
N SER A 22 7.36 8.80 -24.11
CA SER A 22 7.84 7.50 -24.60
C SER A 22 8.55 6.68 -23.52
N ASN A 23 9.06 7.34 -22.48
CA ASN A 23 9.73 6.69 -21.37
C ASN A 23 9.24 7.27 -20.04
N ALA A 24 8.40 6.51 -19.35
CA ALA A 24 7.81 6.95 -18.10
C ALA A 24 8.85 7.13 -16.97
N ASP A 25 10.01 6.49 -17.03
CA ASP A 25 11.02 6.65 -15.98
C ASP A 25 11.76 7.99 -16.11
N SER A 26 12.38 8.25 -17.26
CA SER A 26 13.13 9.47 -17.50
C SER A 26 12.24 10.72 -17.52
N ASP A 27 11.01 10.60 -18.02
CA ASP A 27 10.08 11.73 -18.13
C ASP A 27 9.28 11.99 -16.85
N LYS A 28 9.43 11.17 -15.81
CA LYS A 28 8.61 11.22 -14.57
C LYS A 28 8.36 12.62 -14.05
N PHE A 29 9.41 13.42 -13.85
CA PHE A 29 9.29 14.76 -13.26
C PHE A 29 8.59 15.74 -14.19
N LYS A 30 8.84 15.64 -15.50
CA LYS A 30 8.16 16.43 -16.54
C LYS A 30 6.67 16.12 -16.56
N ILE A 31 6.31 14.83 -16.60
CA ILE A 31 4.92 14.35 -16.60
C ILE A 31 4.18 14.92 -15.40
N ILE A 32 4.72 14.72 -14.19
CA ILE A 32 4.10 15.15 -12.93
C ILE A 32 3.85 16.66 -12.93
N LYS A 33 4.80 17.46 -13.42
CA LYS A 33 4.68 18.92 -13.49
C LYS A 33 3.54 19.33 -14.42
N GLU A 34 3.44 18.73 -15.60
CA GLU A 34 2.46 19.11 -16.64
C GLU A 34 1.01 18.72 -16.27
N ILE A 35 0.82 17.64 -15.52
CA ILE A 35 -0.51 17.11 -15.16
C ILE A 35 -0.98 17.49 -13.75
N LYS A 36 -0.19 18.30 -13.02
CA LYS A 36 -0.46 18.68 -11.63
C LYS A 36 -1.84 19.31 -11.46
N GLY A 37 -2.66 18.74 -10.58
CA GLY A 37 -3.99 19.23 -10.24
C GLY A 37 -5.06 19.04 -11.32
N LYS A 38 -4.72 18.41 -12.46
CA LYS A 38 -5.66 18.16 -13.56
C LYS A 38 -6.37 16.82 -13.39
N ALA A 39 -7.65 16.79 -13.74
CA ALA A 39 -8.43 15.57 -13.85
C ALA A 39 -8.40 15.05 -15.30
N GLY A 40 -8.49 13.74 -15.48
CA GLY A 40 -8.44 13.16 -16.82
C GLY A 40 -8.26 11.65 -16.86
N ILE A 41 -8.07 11.16 -18.09
CA ILE A 41 -7.85 9.75 -18.43
C ILE A 41 -6.42 9.59 -18.93
N TYR A 42 -5.75 8.55 -18.44
CA TYR A 42 -4.38 8.23 -18.82
C TYR A 42 -4.26 6.77 -19.26
N ARG A 43 -3.18 6.51 -20.00
CA ARG A 43 -2.83 5.18 -20.48
C ARG A 43 -1.37 4.86 -20.21
N TRP A 44 -1.12 3.68 -19.66
CA TRP A 44 0.20 3.06 -19.64
C TRP A 44 0.29 2.07 -20.80
N ILE A 45 1.41 2.08 -21.52
CA ILE A 45 1.67 1.13 -22.62
C ILE A 45 2.98 0.43 -22.33
N ASN A 46 2.98 -0.90 -22.32
CA ASN A 46 4.18 -1.70 -22.21
C ASN A 46 4.85 -1.81 -23.59
N ASN A 47 6.02 -1.19 -23.75
CA ASN A 47 6.73 -1.12 -25.01
C ASN A 47 7.32 -2.48 -25.44
N ILE A 48 7.40 -3.47 -24.53
CA ILE A 48 7.92 -4.82 -24.84
C ILE A 48 6.85 -5.69 -25.52
N ASN A 49 5.59 -5.60 -25.08
CA ASN A 49 4.52 -6.52 -25.54
C ASN A 49 3.28 -5.81 -26.11
N GLY A 50 3.27 -4.47 -26.15
CA GLY A 50 2.17 -3.66 -26.67
C GLY A 50 0.94 -3.57 -25.77
N LYS A 51 0.89 -4.32 -24.66
CA LYS A 51 -0.28 -4.33 -23.76
C LYS A 51 -0.43 -3.02 -23.03
N SER A 52 -1.66 -2.65 -22.71
CA SER A 52 -1.94 -1.36 -22.09
C SER A 52 -2.84 -1.45 -20.85
N TYR A 53 -2.84 -0.35 -20.07
CA TYR A 53 -3.74 -0.08 -18.96
C TYR A 53 -4.33 1.31 -19.14
N VAL A 54 -5.64 1.45 -18.98
CA VAL A 54 -6.33 2.73 -18.92
C VAL A 54 -6.80 2.97 -17.50
N GLY A 55 -6.62 4.19 -17.01
CA GLY A 55 -7.16 4.59 -15.73
C GLY A 55 -7.54 6.06 -15.72
N SER A 56 -8.23 6.44 -14.65
CA SER A 56 -8.72 7.80 -14.49
C SER A 56 -8.32 8.40 -13.13
N SER A 57 -8.37 9.73 -13.04
CA SER A 57 -8.24 10.43 -11.76
C SER A 57 -8.78 11.85 -11.79
N VAL A 58 -9.28 12.30 -10.64
CA VAL A 58 -9.58 13.72 -10.38
C VAL A 58 -8.31 14.56 -10.11
N ASP A 59 -7.18 13.90 -9.86
CA ASP A 59 -5.84 14.51 -9.76
C ASP A 59 -4.81 13.51 -10.29
N LEU A 60 -4.49 13.65 -11.58
CA LEU A 60 -3.59 12.77 -12.31
C LEU A 60 -2.20 12.71 -11.69
N SER A 61 -1.70 13.83 -11.15
CA SER A 61 -0.37 13.86 -10.53
C SER A 61 -0.31 13.01 -9.26
N LYS A 62 -1.32 13.11 -8.38
CA LYS A 62 -1.41 12.27 -7.18
C LYS A 62 -1.58 10.79 -7.54
N ARG A 63 -2.33 10.49 -8.59
CA ARG A 63 -2.47 9.11 -9.09
C ARG A 63 -1.14 8.58 -9.60
N LEU A 64 -0.40 9.37 -10.38
CA LEU A 64 0.89 8.97 -10.93
C LEU A 64 1.94 8.74 -9.84
N TYR A 65 2.02 9.61 -8.82
CA TYR A 65 2.92 9.43 -7.67
C TYR A 65 2.73 8.07 -6.98
N LYS A 66 1.50 7.56 -6.90
CA LYS A 66 1.23 6.24 -6.31
C LYS A 66 1.88 5.10 -7.09
N TYR A 67 1.94 5.20 -8.42
CA TYR A 67 2.63 4.19 -9.24
C TYR A 67 4.13 4.19 -8.99
N TYR A 68 4.77 5.32 -8.66
CA TYR A 68 6.20 5.35 -8.32
C TYR A 68 6.50 5.07 -6.84
N SER A 69 5.49 4.83 -6.01
CA SER A 69 5.70 4.44 -4.61
C SER A 69 5.85 2.93 -4.51
N LEU A 70 7.07 2.47 -4.20
CA LEU A 70 7.38 1.04 -4.08
C LEU A 70 6.47 0.33 -3.06
N ALA A 71 6.26 0.95 -1.88
CA ALA A 71 5.36 0.43 -0.87
C ALA A 71 3.93 0.25 -1.38
N HIS A 72 3.44 1.20 -2.19
CA HIS A 72 2.10 1.14 -2.76
C HIS A 72 1.98 0.03 -3.83
N ILE A 73 2.88 0.00 -4.81
CA ILE A 73 2.79 -0.94 -5.92
C ILE A 73 2.99 -2.40 -5.48
N ILE A 74 3.85 -2.66 -4.49
CA ILE A 74 4.05 -4.01 -3.95
C ILE A 74 2.72 -4.55 -3.40
N VAL A 75 2.01 -3.75 -2.61
CA VAL A 75 0.70 -4.14 -2.05
C VAL A 75 -0.33 -4.29 -3.17
N GLN A 76 -0.41 -3.34 -4.10
CA GLN A 76 -1.42 -3.34 -5.16
C GLN A 76 -1.18 -4.40 -6.24
N SER A 77 0.06 -4.83 -6.46
CA SER A 77 0.41 -5.87 -7.46
C SER A 77 -0.31 -7.20 -7.23
N LYS A 78 -0.80 -7.44 -6.01
CA LYS A 78 -1.64 -8.59 -5.66
C LYS A 78 -3.01 -8.58 -6.38
N ARG A 79 -3.49 -7.40 -6.79
CA ARG A 79 -4.83 -7.19 -7.37
C ARG A 79 -4.83 -6.38 -8.66
N SER A 80 -3.71 -5.74 -9.01
CA SER A 80 -3.59 -4.84 -10.16
C SER A 80 -2.54 -5.36 -11.14
N LEU A 81 -2.96 -5.71 -12.36
CA LEU A 81 -2.05 -6.22 -13.39
C LEU A 81 -1.04 -5.17 -13.84
N ILE A 82 -1.44 -3.89 -13.92
CA ILE A 82 -0.50 -2.81 -14.26
C ILE A 82 0.60 -2.66 -13.20
N CYS A 83 0.28 -2.74 -11.90
CA CYS A 83 1.31 -2.68 -10.85
C CYS A 83 2.24 -3.89 -10.93
N LYS A 84 1.71 -5.09 -11.22
CA LYS A 84 2.51 -6.30 -11.43
C LYS A 84 3.43 -6.16 -12.66
N ALA A 85 2.93 -5.57 -13.74
CA ALA A 85 3.67 -5.35 -14.96
C ALA A 85 4.78 -4.30 -14.78
N LEU A 86 4.51 -3.18 -14.10
CA LEU A 86 5.52 -2.16 -13.78
C LEU A 86 6.67 -2.74 -12.95
N ILE A 87 6.38 -3.60 -11.95
CA ILE A 87 7.42 -4.30 -11.18
C ILE A 87 8.21 -5.27 -12.05
N LYS A 88 7.53 -6.03 -12.92
CA LYS A 88 8.15 -7.07 -13.74
C LYS A 88 9.05 -6.51 -14.85
N TYR A 89 8.60 -5.46 -15.53
CA TYR A 89 9.24 -4.95 -16.74
C TYR A 89 10.00 -3.64 -16.51
N GLY A 90 9.81 -2.96 -15.38
CA GLY A 90 10.44 -1.67 -15.09
C GLY A 90 9.80 -0.50 -15.86
N TYR A 91 9.85 0.70 -15.28
CA TYR A 91 9.19 1.90 -15.82
C TYR A 91 9.77 2.36 -17.16
N SER A 92 11.06 2.12 -17.42
CA SER A 92 11.74 2.50 -18.67
C SER A 92 11.17 1.79 -19.89
N ASN A 93 10.52 0.65 -19.69
CA ASN A 93 9.84 -0.12 -20.73
C ASN A 93 8.37 0.26 -20.91
N PHE A 94 7.93 1.38 -20.31
CA PHE A 94 6.58 1.88 -20.48
C PHE A 94 6.56 3.29 -21.07
N SER A 95 5.62 3.50 -21.98
CA SER A 95 5.13 4.83 -22.35
C SER A 95 3.96 5.22 -21.44
N PHE A 96 3.82 6.52 -21.19
CA PHE A 96 2.70 7.10 -20.47
C PHE A 96 2.01 8.14 -21.35
N GLU A 97 0.69 8.12 -21.39
CA GLU A 97 -0.11 9.03 -22.22
C GLU A 97 -1.27 9.61 -21.41
N ILE A 98 -1.57 10.88 -21.66
CA ILE A 98 -2.85 11.48 -21.26
C ILE A 98 -3.77 11.43 -22.47
N LEU A 99 -4.83 10.64 -22.35
CA LEU A 99 -5.82 10.48 -23.43
C LEU A 99 -6.76 11.69 -23.50
N GLU A 100 -7.13 12.23 -22.34
CA GLU A 100 -8.09 13.34 -22.22
C GLU A 100 -7.95 14.04 -20.87
N PHE A 101 -8.09 15.37 -20.85
CA PHE A 101 -8.41 16.13 -19.64
C PHE A 101 -9.92 16.38 -19.59
N CYS A 102 -10.53 16.18 -18.43
CA CYS A 102 -11.98 16.30 -18.28
C CYS A 102 -12.37 16.87 -16.91
N ASP A 103 -13.64 17.23 -16.75
CA ASP A 103 -14.19 17.64 -15.47
C ASP A 103 -14.19 16.47 -14.47
N LYS A 104 -14.00 16.78 -13.18
CA LYS A 104 -13.94 15.77 -12.10
C LYS A 104 -15.17 14.87 -12.04
N LYS A 105 -16.35 15.39 -12.43
CA LYS A 105 -17.63 14.66 -12.45
C LYS A 105 -17.70 13.62 -13.57
N ASP A 106 -16.97 13.83 -14.67
CA ASP A 106 -17.06 13.02 -15.88
C ASP A 106 -15.98 11.93 -15.96
N VAL A 107 -15.02 11.96 -15.04
CA VAL A 107 -13.85 11.05 -14.99
C VAL A 107 -14.23 9.58 -15.18
N LEU A 108 -15.30 9.08 -14.55
CA LEU A 108 -15.72 7.68 -14.70
C LEU A 108 -16.40 7.39 -16.03
N ILE A 109 -17.21 8.33 -16.54
CA ILE A 109 -17.89 8.20 -17.83
C ILE A 109 -16.84 8.15 -18.95
N ARG A 110 -15.83 9.02 -18.86
CA ARG A 110 -14.73 9.06 -19.83
C ARG A 110 -13.82 7.85 -19.69
N GLU A 111 -13.57 7.35 -18.49
CA GLU A 111 -12.83 6.10 -18.29
C GLU A 111 -13.53 4.93 -18.99
N GLN A 112 -14.84 4.79 -18.81
CA GLN A 112 -15.62 3.74 -19.45
C GLN A 112 -15.51 3.80 -20.99
N TYR A 113 -15.65 5.00 -21.55
CA TYR A 113 -15.47 5.23 -22.99
C TYR A 113 -14.14 4.66 -23.50
N TYR A 114 -13.02 4.98 -22.84
CA TYR A 114 -11.71 4.49 -23.26
C TYR A 114 -11.48 3.00 -22.96
N LEU A 115 -12.11 2.44 -21.93
CA LEU A 115 -12.08 0.99 -21.68
C LEU A 115 -12.77 0.21 -22.80
N ASP A 116 -13.93 0.69 -23.23
CA ASP A 116 -14.71 0.05 -24.30
C ASP A 116 -14.02 0.20 -25.66
N LEU A 117 -13.42 1.36 -25.89
CA LEU A 117 -12.67 1.70 -27.10
C LEU A 117 -11.38 0.88 -27.25
N LEU A 118 -10.56 0.84 -26.20
CA LEU A 118 -9.19 0.32 -26.26
C LEU A 118 -9.06 -1.13 -25.78
N ARG A 119 -10.01 -1.61 -24.97
CA ARG A 119 -10.02 -2.94 -24.35
C ARG A 119 -8.66 -3.36 -23.75
N PRO A 120 -8.05 -2.52 -22.91
CA PRO A 120 -6.71 -2.76 -22.37
C PRO A 120 -6.60 -4.06 -21.57
N GLU A 121 -5.51 -4.78 -21.77
CA GLU A 121 -5.27 -6.12 -21.23
C GLU A 121 -4.95 -6.10 -19.73
N TYR A 122 -4.38 -5.00 -19.23
CA TYR A 122 -4.08 -4.86 -17.81
C TYR A 122 -5.28 -4.38 -16.97
N ASN A 123 -6.41 -4.03 -17.60
CA ASN A 123 -7.66 -3.75 -16.89
C ASN A 123 -8.44 -5.05 -16.66
N ILE A 124 -8.42 -5.51 -15.40
CA ILE A 124 -9.21 -6.68 -14.95
C ILE A 124 -10.70 -6.35 -15.00
N LEU A 125 -11.10 -5.23 -14.40
CA LEU A 125 -12.47 -4.75 -14.41
C LEU A 125 -12.76 -4.07 -15.75
N LYS A 126 -13.89 -4.46 -16.36
CA LYS A 126 -14.36 -3.89 -17.64
C LYS A 126 -15.29 -2.69 -17.45
N ILE A 127 -15.83 -2.54 -16.24
CA ILE A 127 -16.67 -1.41 -15.86
C ILE A 127 -15.85 -0.47 -14.99
N ALA A 128 -15.80 0.81 -15.39
CA ALA A 128 -15.20 1.87 -14.61
C ALA A 128 -15.98 2.08 -13.30
N GLY A 129 -15.26 2.27 -12.20
CA GLY A 129 -15.90 2.41 -10.90
C GLY A 129 -14.98 3.06 -9.88
N SER A 130 -15.58 3.77 -8.94
CA SER A 130 -14.90 4.36 -7.80
C SER A 130 -15.68 4.11 -6.52
N PRO A 131 -15.04 3.72 -5.42
CA PRO A 131 -15.68 3.72 -4.11
C PRO A 131 -15.86 5.14 -3.56
N LEU A 132 -15.34 6.18 -4.22
CA LEU A 132 -15.45 7.55 -3.78
C LEU A 132 -16.93 7.99 -3.77
N GLY A 133 -17.45 8.35 -2.60
CA GLY A 133 -18.84 8.73 -2.42
C GLY A 133 -19.80 7.55 -2.21
N TYR A 134 -19.33 6.30 -2.31
CA TYR A 134 -20.13 5.13 -1.96
C TYR A 134 -20.47 5.17 -0.46
N LYS A 135 -21.77 5.18 -0.16
CA LYS A 135 -22.29 5.03 1.20
C LYS A 135 -22.76 3.59 1.36
N HIS A 136 -22.26 2.89 2.37
CA HIS A 136 -22.79 1.57 2.73
C HIS A 136 -24.29 1.64 3.02
N THR A 137 -25.02 0.60 2.64
CA THR A 137 -26.45 0.46 2.98
C THR A 137 -26.63 0.37 4.50
N GLU A 138 -27.79 0.78 5.01
CA GLU A 138 -28.08 0.66 6.45
C GLU A 138 -27.99 -0.79 6.94
N GLU A 139 -28.40 -1.74 6.10
CA GLU A 139 -28.24 -3.18 6.40
C GLU A 139 -26.76 -3.60 6.50
N ALA A 140 -25.91 -3.15 5.58
CA ALA A 140 -24.47 -3.43 5.65
C ALA A 140 -23.84 -2.78 6.89
N LYS A 141 -24.23 -1.55 7.23
CA LYS A 141 -23.81 -0.88 8.47
C LYS A 141 -24.28 -1.65 9.71
N ALA A 142 -25.50 -2.16 9.73
CA ALA A 142 -26.04 -2.96 10.84
C ALA A 142 -25.27 -4.28 11.00
N LYS A 143 -25.00 -5.00 9.90
CA LYS A 143 -24.16 -6.22 9.91
C LYS A 143 -22.73 -5.95 10.38
N MET A 144 -22.17 -4.77 10.09
CA MET A 144 -20.85 -4.36 10.58
C MET A 144 -20.85 -3.94 12.05
N LYS A 145 -21.97 -3.42 12.57
CA LYS A 145 -22.15 -3.03 13.98
C LYS A 145 -22.55 -4.19 14.90
N GLY A 146 -23.16 -5.23 14.36
CA GLY A 146 -23.65 -6.37 15.15
C GLY A 146 -22.56 -7.15 15.89
N PRO A 147 -22.93 -7.96 16.90
CA PRO A 147 -21.99 -8.84 17.59
C PRO A 147 -21.34 -9.77 16.56
N LYS A 148 -20.01 -9.79 16.55
CA LYS A 148 -19.26 -10.69 15.67
C LYS A 148 -19.38 -12.10 16.24
N ASN A 149 -20.27 -12.91 15.65
CA ASN A 149 -20.46 -14.31 16.00
C ASN A 149 -19.29 -15.15 15.46
N TYR A 150 -18.13 -15.01 16.09
CA TYR A 150 -17.00 -15.89 15.84
C TYR A 150 -17.26 -17.25 16.48
N SER A 151 -17.00 -18.34 15.74
CA SER A 151 -17.03 -19.67 16.33
C SER A 151 -15.97 -19.78 17.44
N LEU A 152 -16.21 -20.64 18.43
CA LEU A 152 -15.23 -20.96 19.48
C LEU A 152 -13.86 -21.36 18.89
N GLU A 153 -13.89 -22.12 17.79
CA GLU A 153 -12.70 -22.52 17.04
C GLU A 153 -11.97 -21.33 16.40
N HIS A 154 -12.69 -20.32 15.91
CA HIS A 154 -12.06 -19.12 15.39
C HIS A 154 -11.40 -18.30 16.50
N LEU A 155 -12.05 -18.20 17.66
CA LEU A 155 -11.49 -17.51 18.82
C LEU A 155 -10.24 -18.21 19.37
N SER A 156 -10.22 -19.55 19.41
CA SER A 156 -9.03 -20.29 19.83
C SER A 156 -7.86 -20.07 18.88
N LYS A 157 -8.09 -20.18 17.57
CA LYS A 157 -7.08 -19.91 16.53
C LYS A 157 -6.56 -18.48 16.61
N LEU A 158 -7.44 -17.50 16.84
CA LEU A 158 -7.03 -16.11 17.00
C LEU A 158 -6.17 -15.91 18.25
N LYS A 159 -6.58 -16.50 19.38
CA LYS A 159 -5.82 -16.44 20.64
C LYS A 159 -4.43 -17.07 20.48
N GLU A 160 -4.34 -18.25 19.87
CA GLU A 160 -3.06 -18.90 19.58
C GLU A 160 -2.17 -18.05 18.68
N HIS A 161 -2.74 -17.46 17.62
CA HIS A 161 -1.99 -16.59 16.72
C HIS A 161 -1.44 -15.35 17.44
N ILE A 162 -2.27 -14.70 18.26
CA ILE A 162 -1.84 -13.56 19.09
C ILE A 162 -0.73 -13.98 20.06
N THR A 163 -0.85 -15.13 20.72
CA THR A 163 0.19 -15.66 21.62
C THR A 163 1.51 -15.87 20.88
N LYS A 164 1.48 -16.47 19.68
CA LYS A 164 2.68 -16.66 18.85
C LYS A 164 3.31 -15.33 18.43
N LEU A 165 2.50 -14.35 18.03
CA LEU A 165 2.99 -13.01 17.69
C LEU A 165 3.60 -12.30 18.91
N ASN A 166 2.97 -12.40 20.07
CA ASN A 166 3.49 -11.81 21.30
C ASN A 166 4.79 -12.49 21.74
N ALA A 167 4.89 -13.82 21.65
CA ALA A 167 6.12 -14.55 21.96
C ALA A 167 7.28 -14.15 21.04
N LYS A 168 7.03 -13.99 19.73
CA LYS A 168 8.03 -13.52 18.77
C LYS A 168 8.61 -12.14 19.10
N HIS A 169 7.81 -11.27 19.72
CA HIS A 169 8.21 -9.91 20.10
C HIS A 169 8.40 -9.77 21.61
N ALA A 170 8.46 -10.87 22.36
CA ALA A 170 8.68 -10.85 23.79
C ALA A 170 10.10 -10.38 24.06
N ILE A 171 10.22 -9.40 24.94
CA ILE A 171 11.52 -8.84 25.34
C ILE A 171 11.65 -9.11 26.83
N ILE A 172 12.47 -10.11 27.17
CA ILE A 172 12.84 -10.38 28.55
C ILE A 172 13.92 -9.37 28.94
N ILE A 173 13.74 -8.75 30.11
CA ILE A 173 14.63 -7.75 30.68
C ILE A 173 15.30 -8.32 31.91
N GLU A 174 16.63 -8.34 31.87
CA GLU A 174 17.49 -8.72 32.99
C GLU A 174 17.87 -7.47 33.77
N VAL A 175 17.67 -7.50 35.09
CA VAL A 175 18.04 -6.43 36.02
C VAL A 175 18.99 -7.00 37.06
N PHE A 176 20.23 -6.52 37.02
CA PHE A 176 21.25 -6.87 38.00
C PHE A 176 21.36 -5.77 39.05
N ASP A 177 21.17 -6.13 40.31
CA ASP A 177 21.32 -5.25 41.48
C ASP A 177 22.76 -5.32 42.00
N THR A 178 23.53 -4.25 41.81
CA THR A 178 24.95 -4.22 42.18
C THR A 178 25.22 -4.21 43.68
N GLU A 179 24.23 -3.87 44.50
CA GLU A 179 24.40 -3.84 45.97
C GLU A 179 24.14 -5.22 46.59
N LYS A 180 23.21 -5.98 46.01
CA LYS A 180 22.79 -7.29 46.54
C LYS A 180 23.41 -8.47 45.80
N ASP A 181 24.06 -8.21 44.67
CA ASP A 181 24.59 -9.24 43.76
C ASP A 181 23.49 -10.21 43.28
N ILE A 182 22.30 -9.67 42.97
CA ILE A 182 21.13 -10.45 42.55
C ILE A 182 20.74 -10.07 41.13
N LEU A 183 20.54 -11.09 40.28
CA LEU A 183 19.97 -10.95 38.94
C LEU A 183 18.49 -11.33 38.96
N THR A 184 17.62 -10.45 38.48
CA THR A 184 16.17 -10.69 38.34
C THR A 184 15.74 -10.53 36.90
N GLU A 185 14.84 -11.40 36.44
CA GLU A 185 14.29 -11.37 35.08
C GLU A 185 12.83 -10.90 35.08
N TYR A 186 12.51 -10.03 34.12
CA TYR A 186 11.17 -9.52 33.91
C TYR A 186 10.69 -9.79 32.49
N ALA A 187 9.43 -10.18 32.35
CA ALA A 187 8.84 -10.54 31.06
C ALA A 187 8.62 -9.35 30.09
N SER A 188 8.79 -8.10 30.55
CA SER A 188 8.68 -6.92 29.70
C SER A 188 9.28 -5.66 30.34
N ILE A 189 9.62 -4.67 29.52
CA ILE A 189 10.03 -3.32 29.94
C ILE A 189 9.02 -2.68 30.89
N ARG A 190 7.72 -2.86 30.63
CA ARG A 190 6.66 -2.27 31.46
C ARG A 190 6.59 -2.88 32.85
N LEU A 191 6.77 -4.21 32.94
CA LEU A 191 6.84 -4.89 34.22
C LEU A 191 8.08 -4.41 35.00
N THR A 192 9.24 -4.35 34.34
CA THR A 192 10.46 -3.79 34.93
C THR A 192 10.27 -2.35 35.43
N ALA A 193 9.62 -1.50 34.63
CA ALA A 193 9.36 -0.11 35.01
C ALA A 193 8.48 -0.02 36.26
N ARG A 194 7.46 -0.87 36.37
CA ARG A 194 6.61 -0.93 37.58
C ARG A 194 7.40 -1.33 38.81
N GLU A 195 8.18 -2.40 38.73
CA GLU A 195 8.95 -2.93 39.87
C GLU A 195 10.06 -1.95 40.32
N LEU A 196 10.67 -1.25 39.37
CA LEU A 196 11.68 -0.24 39.64
C LEU A 196 11.10 1.16 39.88
N ASN A 197 9.77 1.28 40.06
CA ASN A 197 9.05 2.54 40.28
C ASN A 197 9.46 3.66 39.30
N SER A 198 9.52 3.31 38.01
CA SER A 198 10.00 4.17 36.93
C SER A 198 9.02 4.15 35.74
N ASN A 199 9.35 4.88 34.68
CA ASN A 199 8.58 4.89 33.44
C ASN A 199 9.23 3.97 32.39
N ASP A 200 8.40 3.28 31.61
CA ASP A 200 8.77 2.46 30.45
C ASP A 200 9.86 3.12 29.57
N ARG A 201 9.73 4.43 29.30
CA ARG A 201 10.71 5.19 28.48
C ARG A 201 12.06 5.32 29.15
N THR A 202 12.08 5.51 30.47
CA THR A 202 13.31 5.60 31.24
C THR A 202 14.03 4.26 31.21
N ILE A 203 13.34 3.16 31.53
CA ILE A 203 13.91 1.81 31.47
C ILE A 203 14.47 1.50 30.08
N ALA A 204 13.71 1.79 29.02
CA ALA A 204 14.17 1.61 27.64
C ALA A 204 15.44 2.41 27.30
N ARG A 205 15.58 3.63 27.83
CA ARG A 205 16.79 4.44 27.67
C ARG A 205 17.98 3.81 28.38
N TYR A 206 17.79 3.32 29.61
CA TYR A 206 18.88 2.73 30.39
C TYR A 206 19.39 1.42 29.79
N ILE A 207 18.49 0.60 29.25
CA ILE A 207 18.82 -0.60 28.46
C ILE A 207 19.80 -0.30 27.32
N ASN A 208 19.61 0.81 26.59
CA ASN A 208 20.47 1.15 25.45
C ASN A 208 21.75 1.89 25.86
N SER A 209 21.80 2.45 27.06
CA SER A 209 22.91 3.30 27.51
C SER A 209 24.00 2.55 28.27
N ASN A 210 23.73 1.31 28.69
CA ASN A 210 24.61 0.49 29.54
C ASN A 210 25.10 1.22 30.82
N LYS A 211 24.29 2.18 31.31
CA LYS A 211 24.55 2.95 32.53
C LYS A 211 23.75 2.38 33.70
N LEU A 212 24.23 2.64 34.91
CA LEU A 212 23.51 2.31 36.14
C LEU A 212 22.22 3.15 36.24
N PHE A 213 21.08 2.47 36.29
CA PHE A 213 19.79 3.06 36.64
C PHE A 213 19.75 3.29 38.15
N SER A 214 19.42 4.52 38.56
CA SER A 214 19.42 4.97 39.96
C SER A 214 20.72 4.68 40.74
N GLY A 215 21.85 4.58 40.03
CA GLY A 215 23.16 4.27 40.63
C GLY A 215 23.36 2.83 41.12
N ARG A 216 22.38 1.93 40.88
CA ARG A 216 22.33 0.59 41.50
C ARG A 216 22.03 -0.55 40.54
N TYR A 217 21.24 -0.30 39.49
CA TYR A 217 20.73 -1.37 38.64
C TYR A 217 21.35 -1.33 37.25
N ILE A 218 21.90 -2.45 36.79
CA ILE A 218 22.26 -2.65 35.39
C ILE A 218 21.08 -3.35 34.71
N ILE A 219 20.56 -2.77 33.63
CA ILE A 219 19.35 -3.26 32.94
C ILE A 219 19.72 -3.64 31.52
N ASN A 220 19.49 -4.89 31.14
CA ASN A 220 19.80 -5.41 29.81
C ASN A 220 18.61 -6.15 29.19
N ARG A 221 18.62 -6.25 27.85
CA ARG A 221 17.74 -7.20 27.16
C ARG A 221 18.41 -8.56 27.16
N LYS A 222 17.70 -9.58 27.62
CA LYS A 222 18.15 -10.96 27.51
C LYS A 222 18.28 -11.31 26.03
N LYS A 223 19.47 -11.75 25.62
CA LYS A 223 19.67 -12.32 24.29
C LYS A 223 19.02 -13.70 24.29
N ILE A 224 18.05 -13.91 23.41
CA ILE A 224 17.50 -15.23 23.13
C ILE A 224 18.25 -15.70 21.88
N ASP A 225 19.10 -16.71 22.03
CA ASP A 225 19.77 -17.39 20.92
C ASP A 225 18.77 -18.17 20.04
#